data_AF-A0A6N7GW77-F1
#
_entry.id   AF-A0A6N7GW77-F1
#
_cell.length_a   1.000
_cell.length_b   1.000
_cell.length_c   1.000
_cell.angle_alpha   90.00
_cell.angle_beta   90.00
_cell.angle_gamma   90.00
#
_symmetry.space_group_name_H-M   'P 1'
#
loop_
_entity.id
_entity.type
_entity.pdbx_description
1 polymer ?
#
loop_
_entity_poly.entity_id
_entity_poly.type
_entity_poly.pdbx_seq_one_letter_code
_entity_poly.pdbx_strand_id
1 'polypeptide(L)'
;MFLSLVRPDRISSPITSSAAVTKAAEFGALAAVIFILGSVSCSPWMRRHSLPPGAIRLQVIGDPGQSSARMVATPIALKRDPQRIDDGGAIMTRRMLGFAAAASLVFTALWAPAAAQDVIDRPINIYVAGTAGGGIDLYARVVARHLGRHIKGNPTVNVQVMPGAGGIRAANFLAQQAPKDGTAITTFAGGPILEPLIGSRKTEYDSSQLTWIGAVTKDVGLCVAWGATPFKTIKDAQSKQMVVGGTGAGSDTDTWPVILNELIGTKFKLVTGYQGTQETVIAMERGETQGRCTFSYSALRTAKPEWLRDKKINILLQLALEKHADFPDVPLVYDLVSKPEDRQLLDLMIGTSAMARPFAAPPGLPAPIAATLRRGFDATMKDPALIADAKKIHAEVLPTSGEDVQKLVARLYATPKPVVARVKKFLAN
;
A
#
# COMPACT_ATOMS: atom_id res chain seq x y z
N MET A 1 -45.79 31.07 14.97
CA MET A 1 -45.61 32.41 15.55
C MET A 1 -44.13 32.57 15.88
N PHE A 2 -43.49 33.50 15.17
CA PHE A 2 -42.13 34.07 15.32
C PHE A 2 -40.85 33.26 15.02
N LEU A 3 -40.28 33.61 13.86
CA LEU A 3 -38.85 33.76 13.55
C LEU A 3 -38.11 34.67 14.56
N SER A 4 -36.78 34.54 14.66
CA SER A 4 -35.87 35.65 14.32
C SER A 4 -34.38 35.27 14.28
N LEU A 5 -33.75 35.55 13.14
CA LEU A 5 -32.32 35.80 12.90
C LEU A 5 -31.99 37.24 13.33
N VAL A 6 -30.80 37.52 13.90
CA VAL A 6 -29.96 38.73 13.65
C VAL A 6 -28.49 38.48 14.09
N ARG A 7 -27.52 38.69 13.18
CA ARG A 7 -26.12 39.17 13.39
C ARG A 7 -26.09 40.68 12.96
N PRO A 8 -25.04 41.55 13.06
CA PRO A 8 -23.58 41.34 13.29
C PRO A 8 -22.82 42.48 14.06
N ASP A 9 -21.47 42.41 14.04
CA ASP A 9 -20.43 43.46 14.28
C ASP A 9 -20.15 43.88 15.75
N ARG A 10 -18.94 44.13 16.25
CA ARG A 10 -17.67 44.68 15.71
C ARG A 10 -16.60 44.53 16.84
N ILE A 11 -15.35 44.08 16.65
CA ILE A 11 -14.13 44.92 16.55
C ILE A 11 -12.87 44.02 16.73
N SER A 12 -11.93 44.27 15.83
CA SER A 12 -10.51 43.97 15.71
C SER A 12 -9.70 43.40 16.90
N SER A 13 -8.84 42.42 16.59
CA SER A 13 -7.63 42.07 17.35
C SER A 13 -6.42 41.97 16.40
N PRO A 14 -5.23 42.45 16.80
CA PRO A 14 -3.96 41.98 16.27
C PRO A 14 -3.15 41.19 17.33
N ILE A 15 -2.84 39.94 16.96
CA ILE A 15 -1.56 39.20 17.05
C ILE A 15 -0.63 39.46 18.26
N THR A 16 -0.29 38.39 19.01
CA THR A 16 1.09 37.85 19.11
C THR A 16 1.17 36.53 19.91
N SER A 17 1.74 35.50 19.26
CA SER A 17 2.61 34.41 19.77
C SER A 17 2.13 33.52 20.95
N SER A 18 2.30 32.20 21.04
CA SER A 18 3.03 31.18 20.27
C SER A 18 2.84 29.85 21.04
N ALA A 19 2.80 28.74 20.30
CA ALA A 19 3.22 27.38 20.70
C ALA A 19 2.36 26.50 21.66
N ALA A 20 1.95 25.38 21.06
CA ALA A 20 1.99 24.02 21.63
C ALA A 20 0.92 23.61 22.66
N VAL A 21 -0.25 23.23 22.16
CA VAL A 21 -1.04 22.15 22.79
C VAL A 21 -1.31 21.08 21.75
N THR A 22 -1.21 19.82 22.18
CA THR A 22 -1.54 18.56 21.52
C THR A 22 -0.37 17.80 20.87
N LYS A 23 0.44 17.15 21.73
CA LYS A 23 1.18 15.93 21.37
C LYS A 23 1.38 15.05 22.61
N ALA A 24 1.32 13.74 22.40
CA ALA A 24 1.54 12.63 23.32
C ALA A 24 0.31 12.01 24.00
N ALA A 25 -0.64 11.54 23.18
CA ALA A 25 -1.27 10.25 23.41
C ALA A 25 -0.54 9.20 22.55
N GLU A 26 -0.26 8.04 23.14
CA GLU A 26 0.17 6.77 22.53
C GLU A 26 1.66 6.59 22.15
N PHE A 27 2.47 6.30 23.17
CA PHE A 27 3.41 5.17 23.12
C PHE A 27 3.14 4.31 24.35
N GLY A 28 2.25 3.32 24.22
CA GLY A 28 1.87 2.39 25.28
C GLY A 28 2.23 0.97 24.89
N ALA A 29 3.42 0.53 25.27
CA ALA A 29 3.80 -0.88 25.31
C ALA A 29 4.18 -1.23 26.76
N LEU A 30 3.60 -2.33 27.24
CA LEU A 30 4.01 -3.16 28.39
C LEU A 30 4.20 -2.50 29.77
N ALA A 31 3.23 -2.73 30.66
CA ALA A 31 3.41 -3.25 32.03
C ALA A 31 2.07 -3.11 32.76
N ALA A 32 1.24 -4.15 32.79
CA ALA A 32 1.18 -5.07 33.93
C ALA A 32 0.88 -4.36 35.27
N VAL A 33 -0.43 -4.24 35.55
CA VAL A 33 -1.09 -4.37 36.86
C VAL A 33 -0.37 -3.72 38.06
N ILE A 34 -0.77 -2.48 38.39
CA ILE A 34 -0.62 -1.94 39.75
C ILE A 34 -2.01 -1.55 40.26
N PHE A 35 -2.40 -2.22 41.34
CA PHE A 35 -3.66 -2.07 42.06
C PHE A 35 -3.92 -0.60 42.45
N ILE A 36 -5.09 -0.11 42.07
CA ILE A 36 -5.74 1.06 42.66
C ILE A 36 -6.23 0.65 44.05
N LEU A 37 -5.79 1.33 45.10
CA LEU A 37 -6.58 1.57 46.31
C LEU A 37 -6.02 2.80 47.03
N GLY A 38 -6.55 3.96 46.65
CA GLY A 38 -6.39 5.21 47.38
C GLY A 38 -7.75 5.68 47.87
N SER A 39 -7.89 5.69 49.20
CA SER A 39 -8.83 6.43 50.05
C SER A 39 -9.80 5.57 50.86
N VAL A 40 -9.45 5.39 52.14
CA VAL A 40 -10.30 5.57 53.35
C VAL A 40 -9.57 4.91 54.54
N SER A 41 -9.31 5.74 55.55
CA SER A 41 -9.00 5.45 56.96
C SER A 41 -7.90 4.46 57.36
N CYS A 42 -6.89 5.07 57.97
CA CYS A 42 -5.94 4.51 58.92
C CYS A 42 -6.64 3.60 59.97
N SER A 43 -6.12 2.38 60.16
CA SER A 43 -6.43 1.53 61.33
C SER A 43 -5.12 0.98 61.92
N PRO A 44 -4.99 0.79 63.25
CA PRO A 44 -3.70 0.60 63.94
C PRO A 44 -3.01 -0.77 63.77
N TRP A 45 -3.37 -1.53 62.73
CA TRP A 45 -2.97 -2.94 62.58
C TRP A 45 -1.63 -3.15 61.84
N MET A 46 -1.12 -2.14 61.11
CA MET A 46 0.13 -2.24 60.33
C MET A 46 1.39 -1.74 61.09
N ARG A 47 1.60 -2.17 62.33
CA ARG A 47 2.84 -1.83 63.08
C ARG A 47 3.77 -3.03 63.33
N ARG A 48 3.59 -4.16 62.61
CA ARG A 48 4.28 -5.42 62.94
C ARG A 48 4.92 -6.21 61.81
N HIS A 49 5.07 -5.69 60.59
CA HIS A 49 5.76 -6.43 59.52
C HIS A 49 6.97 -5.64 58.99
N SER A 50 8.13 -6.26 59.08
CA SER A 50 9.43 -5.80 58.59
C SER A 50 9.40 -5.68 57.06
N LEU A 51 9.84 -4.56 56.51
CA LEU A 51 10.00 -4.36 55.07
C LEU A 51 11.15 -5.24 54.53
N PRO A 52 11.07 -5.71 53.27
CA PRO A 52 12.13 -6.53 52.66
C PRO A 52 13.44 -5.74 52.47
N PRO A 53 14.60 -6.42 52.45
CA PRO A 53 15.90 -5.77 52.27
C PRO A 53 15.99 -5.09 50.90
N GLY A 54 16.41 -3.82 50.88
CA GLY A 54 16.54 -2.99 49.66
C GLY A 54 15.51 -1.87 49.50
N ALA A 55 14.67 -1.61 50.49
CA ALA A 55 13.69 -0.51 50.43
C ALA A 55 14.39 0.87 50.36
N ILE A 56 14.06 1.65 49.33
CA ILE A 56 14.52 3.05 49.14
C ILE A 56 13.38 3.98 49.52
N ARG A 57 13.66 5.00 50.34
CA ARG A 57 12.70 6.05 50.65
C ARG A 57 12.81 7.15 49.60
N LEU A 58 11.74 7.38 48.85
CA LEU A 58 11.64 8.47 47.88
C LEU A 58 10.87 9.63 48.52
N GLN A 59 11.46 10.82 48.50
CA GLN A 59 10.81 12.04 48.98
C GLN A 59 10.84 13.08 47.85
N VAL A 60 9.66 13.62 47.55
CA VAL A 60 9.49 14.69 46.57
C VAL A 60 9.56 16.02 47.31
N ILE A 61 10.49 16.89 46.92
CA ILE A 61 10.61 18.23 47.47
C ILE A 61 10.31 19.23 46.35
N GLY A 62 9.34 20.11 46.59
CA GLY A 62 9.00 21.22 45.70
C GLY A 62 8.42 22.37 46.50
N ASP A 63 8.84 23.59 46.17
CA ASP A 63 8.26 24.82 46.70
C ASP A 63 6.98 25.19 45.93
N PRO A 64 5.98 25.83 46.56
CA PRO A 64 4.77 26.25 45.88
C PRO A 64 5.09 27.41 44.92
N GLY A 65 5.16 27.13 43.61
CA GLY A 65 5.30 28.15 42.57
C GLY A 65 6.31 27.89 41.46
N GLN A 66 7.05 26.77 41.46
CA GLN A 66 7.95 26.39 40.36
C GLN A 66 7.56 25.05 39.72
N SER A 67 7.74 24.94 38.40
CA SER A 67 7.35 23.78 37.57
C SER A 67 8.41 22.67 37.46
N SER A 68 9.37 22.61 38.38
CA SER A 68 10.32 21.49 38.48
C SER A 68 10.40 20.95 39.91
N ALA A 69 10.03 19.68 40.09
CA ALA A 69 10.27 18.92 41.31
C ALA A 69 11.50 18.01 41.13
N ARG A 70 12.35 17.90 42.14
CA ARG A 70 13.48 16.97 42.15
C ARG A 70 13.16 15.76 43.05
N MET A 71 13.51 14.58 42.57
CA MET A 71 13.36 13.32 43.30
C MET A 71 14.71 12.94 43.90
N VAL A 72 14.79 12.85 45.23
CA VAL A 72 16.02 12.43 45.94
C VAL A 72 15.77 11.05 46.53
N ALA A 73 16.67 10.11 46.20
CA ALA A 73 16.68 8.75 46.74
C ALA A 73 17.80 8.64 47.77
N THR A 74 17.45 8.38 49.03
CA THR A 74 18.44 8.18 50.11
C THR A 74 18.40 6.71 50.55
N PRO A 75 19.53 5.98 50.52
CA PRO A 75 19.57 4.61 51.02
C PRO A 75 19.40 4.60 52.54
N ILE A 76 18.53 3.71 53.04
CA ILE A 76 18.37 3.47 54.47
C ILE A 76 19.52 2.56 54.92
N ALA A 77 20.48 3.09 55.67
CA ALA A 77 21.53 2.30 56.29
C ALA A 77 20.93 1.47 57.45
N LEU A 78 20.82 0.15 57.27
CA LEU A 78 20.47 -0.77 58.34
C LEU A 78 21.68 -0.91 59.28
N LYS A 79 21.52 -0.44 60.52
CA LYS A 79 22.48 -0.65 61.61
C LYS A 79 22.45 -2.15 61.97
N ARG A 80 23.50 -2.90 61.59
CA ARG A 80 23.70 -4.27 62.06
C ARG A 80 24.07 -4.24 63.54
N ASP A 81 23.22 -4.83 64.38
CA ASP A 81 23.53 -5.14 65.77
C ASP A 81 24.18 -6.54 65.81
N PRO A 82 25.43 -6.70 66.30
CA PRO A 82 26.16 -7.94 66.11
C PRO A 82 26.20 -8.77 67.40
N GLN A 83 25.07 -9.30 67.90
CA GLN A 83 25.11 -10.41 68.87
C GLN A 83 23.83 -11.25 68.81
N ARG A 84 23.90 -12.42 68.18
CA ARG A 84 23.36 -13.69 68.71
C ARG A 84 23.74 -14.85 67.78
N ILE A 85 24.73 -15.64 68.18
CA ILE A 85 24.98 -16.97 67.63
C ILE A 85 24.14 -17.91 68.49
N ASP A 86 23.10 -18.52 67.92
CA ASP A 86 22.46 -19.70 68.50
C ASP A 86 22.57 -20.82 67.46
N ASP A 87 23.43 -21.78 67.78
CA ASP A 87 23.62 -23.04 67.07
C ASP A 87 22.40 -23.95 67.26
N GLY A 88 21.84 -24.47 66.18
CA GLY A 88 20.89 -25.59 66.23
C GLY A 88 19.93 -25.66 65.06
N GLY A 89 20.09 -26.65 64.19
CA GLY A 89 19.04 -27.02 63.22
C GLY A 89 19.50 -27.53 61.85
N ALA A 90 20.73 -27.99 61.70
CA ALA A 90 21.14 -28.72 60.51
C ALA A 90 20.51 -30.12 60.48
N ILE A 91 19.28 -30.26 59.98
CA ILE A 91 18.71 -31.55 59.47
C ILE A 91 17.53 -31.32 58.50
N MET A 92 16.95 -30.12 58.38
CA MET A 92 15.70 -29.91 57.62
C MET A 92 15.87 -29.22 56.25
N THR A 93 17.03 -29.35 55.58
CA THR A 93 17.32 -28.63 54.32
C THR A 93 17.40 -29.50 53.06
N ARG A 94 17.27 -30.84 53.17
CA ARG A 94 17.43 -31.74 52.00
C ARG A 94 16.15 -32.11 51.25
N ARG A 95 14.96 -31.83 51.79
CA ARG A 95 13.67 -32.16 51.12
C ARG A 95 12.99 -30.99 50.41
N MET A 96 13.35 -29.74 50.71
CA MET A 96 12.79 -28.56 50.02
C MET A 96 13.55 -28.16 48.75
N LEU A 97 14.80 -28.62 48.56
CA LEU A 97 15.58 -28.31 47.36
C LEU A 97 15.10 -29.06 46.10
N GLY A 98 14.38 -30.19 46.25
CA GLY A 98 13.84 -30.96 45.13
C GLY A 98 12.58 -30.35 44.49
N PHE A 99 11.79 -29.59 45.26
CA PHE A 99 10.56 -28.96 44.76
C PHE A 99 10.82 -27.64 44.01
N ALA A 100 11.87 -26.91 44.38
CA ALA A 100 12.24 -25.67 43.70
C ALA A 100 12.77 -25.90 42.28
N ALA A 101 13.54 -26.97 42.06
CA ALA A 101 14.08 -27.30 40.73
C ALA A 101 12.99 -27.81 39.74
N ALA A 102 11.97 -28.51 40.24
CA ALA A 102 10.84 -28.96 39.41
C ALA A 102 9.91 -27.81 38.98
N ALA A 103 9.75 -26.78 39.82
CA ALA A 103 8.94 -25.61 39.49
C ALA A 103 9.58 -24.70 38.42
N SER A 104 10.91 -24.63 38.35
CA SER A 104 11.63 -23.84 37.33
C SER A 104 11.60 -24.46 35.93
N LEU A 105 11.45 -25.79 35.83
CA LEU A 105 11.31 -26.50 34.55
C LEU A 105 9.90 -26.38 33.95
N VAL A 106 8.86 -26.17 34.76
CA VAL A 106 7.49 -25.95 34.26
C VAL A 106 7.30 -24.50 33.78
N PHE A 107 8.00 -23.53 34.36
CA PHE A 107 7.86 -22.12 33.98
C PHE A 107 8.52 -21.76 32.63
N THR A 108 9.50 -22.55 32.18
CA THR A 108 10.14 -22.37 30.86
C THR A 108 9.33 -22.98 29.70
N ALA A 109 8.39 -23.88 29.97
CA ALA A 109 7.52 -24.47 28.95
C ALA A 109 6.35 -23.56 28.52
N LEU A 110 6.05 -22.51 29.29
CA LEU A 110 5.00 -21.52 28.99
C LEU A 110 5.48 -20.34 28.12
N TRP A 111 6.76 -20.34 27.74
CA TRP A 111 7.39 -19.36 26.85
C TRP A 111 7.74 -19.94 25.48
N ALA A 112 6.98 -20.93 25.01
CA ALA A 112 6.92 -21.17 23.58
C ALA A 112 6.43 -19.87 22.92
N PRO A 113 7.18 -19.27 21.97
CA PRO A 113 6.65 -18.16 21.20
C PRO A 113 5.34 -18.65 20.59
N ALA A 114 4.23 -17.98 20.90
CA ALA A 114 2.95 -18.26 20.27
C ALA A 114 3.23 -18.31 18.77
N ALA A 115 3.16 -19.50 18.16
CA ALA A 115 3.41 -19.66 16.75
C ALA A 115 2.44 -18.69 16.08
N ALA A 116 3.00 -17.66 15.44
CA ALA A 116 2.20 -16.59 14.88
C ALA A 116 1.15 -17.25 13.98
N GLN A 117 -0.13 -17.07 14.31
CA GLN A 117 -1.23 -17.68 13.57
C GLN A 117 -1.11 -17.20 12.12
N ASP A 118 -0.79 -18.12 11.23
CA ASP A 118 -0.69 -17.94 9.78
C ASP A 118 -1.94 -18.49 9.06
N VAL A 119 -2.96 -18.85 9.84
CA VAL A 119 -4.25 -19.40 9.41
C VAL A 119 -5.28 -18.27 9.38
N ILE A 120 -6.07 -18.20 8.31
CA ILE A 120 -7.21 -17.31 8.17
C ILE A 120 -8.46 -18.20 8.08
N ASP A 121 -9.15 -18.38 9.20
CA ASP A 121 -10.32 -19.25 9.35
C ASP A 121 -11.66 -18.50 9.27
N ARG A 122 -11.60 -17.16 9.17
CA ARG A 122 -12.77 -16.29 9.01
C ARG A 122 -12.93 -15.82 7.57
N PRO A 123 -14.16 -15.50 7.14
CA PRO A 123 -14.40 -15.01 5.78
C PRO A 123 -13.55 -13.80 5.42
N ILE A 124 -12.96 -13.83 4.23
CA ILE A 124 -12.22 -12.70 3.66
C ILE A 124 -13.20 -11.84 2.87
N ASN A 125 -13.21 -10.53 3.12
CA ASN A 125 -13.94 -9.56 2.31
C ASN A 125 -12.97 -8.86 1.35
N ILE A 126 -13.24 -8.99 0.06
CA ILE A 126 -12.62 -8.22 -1.01
C ILE A 126 -13.45 -6.96 -1.25
N TYR A 127 -12.91 -5.82 -0.88
CA TYR A 127 -13.48 -4.52 -1.19
C TYR A 127 -13.05 -4.08 -2.59
N VAL A 128 -14.01 -3.78 -3.46
CA VAL A 128 -13.72 -3.36 -4.84
C VAL A 128 -13.77 -1.84 -4.91
N ALA A 129 -12.63 -1.21 -5.21
CA ALA A 129 -12.51 0.24 -5.42
C ALA A 129 -13.03 0.66 -6.81
N GLY A 130 -14.27 0.28 -7.13
CA GLY A 130 -14.93 0.48 -8.42
C GLY A 130 -16.44 0.38 -8.29
N THR A 131 -17.14 0.22 -9.42
CA THR A 131 -18.59 0.00 -9.46
C THR A 131 -18.90 -1.47 -9.78
N ALA A 132 -20.11 -1.93 -9.41
CA ALA A 132 -20.57 -3.28 -9.73
C ALA A 132 -20.62 -3.48 -11.25
N GLY A 133 -20.18 -4.64 -11.72
CA GLY A 133 -20.09 -4.96 -13.15
C GLY A 133 -18.93 -4.29 -13.90
N GLY A 134 -18.18 -3.39 -13.26
CA GLY A 134 -16.96 -2.81 -13.85
C GLY A 134 -15.82 -3.83 -13.91
N GLY A 135 -14.80 -3.55 -14.73
CA GLY A 135 -13.69 -4.49 -14.93
C GLY A 135 -13.01 -4.94 -13.63
N ILE A 136 -12.81 -4.06 -12.66
CA ILE A 136 -12.20 -4.41 -11.35
C ILE A 136 -13.10 -5.39 -10.57
N ASP A 137 -14.42 -5.20 -10.60
CA ASP A 137 -15.39 -6.10 -9.94
C ASP A 137 -15.38 -7.49 -10.60
N LEU A 138 -15.31 -7.55 -11.93
CA LEU A 138 -15.21 -8.82 -12.66
C LEU A 138 -13.97 -9.61 -12.27
N TYR A 139 -12.79 -8.96 -12.24
CA TYR A 139 -11.55 -9.59 -11.77
C TYR A 139 -11.66 -10.04 -10.30
N ALA A 140 -12.20 -9.20 -9.42
CA ALA A 140 -12.39 -9.53 -8.01
C ALA A 140 -13.25 -10.77 -7.80
N ARG A 141 -14.36 -10.89 -8.55
CA ARG A 141 -15.27 -12.03 -8.48
C ARG A 141 -14.63 -13.32 -8.99
N VAL A 142 -13.85 -13.26 -10.05
CA VAL A 142 -13.08 -14.42 -10.52
C VAL A 142 -12.08 -14.85 -9.45
N VAL A 143 -11.28 -13.92 -8.90
CA VAL A 143 -10.33 -14.24 -7.82
C VAL A 143 -11.03 -14.83 -6.60
N ALA A 144 -12.14 -14.23 -6.16
CA ALA A 144 -12.88 -14.67 -4.98
C ALA A 144 -13.37 -16.13 -5.07
N ARG A 145 -13.80 -16.59 -6.25
CA ARG A 145 -14.26 -17.97 -6.44
C ARG A 145 -13.18 -19.02 -6.17
N HIS A 146 -11.90 -18.66 -6.31
CA HIS A 146 -10.79 -19.61 -6.25
C HIS A 146 -9.86 -19.38 -5.04
N LEU A 147 -9.72 -18.14 -4.57
CA LEU A 147 -8.74 -17.74 -3.55
C LEU A 147 -8.85 -18.52 -2.25
N GLY A 148 -10.05 -18.75 -1.74
CA GLY A 148 -10.27 -19.41 -0.45
C GLY A 148 -9.57 -20.77 -0.34
N ARG A 149 -9.58 -21.57 -1.42
CA ARG A 149 -8.96 -22.91 -1.47
C ARG A 149 -7.44 -22.90 -1.35
N HIS A 150 -6.82 -21.76 -1.63
CA HIS A 150 -5.37 -21.57 -1.61
C HIS A 150 -4.89 -20.85 -0.35
N ILE A 151 -5.82 -20.45 0.53
CA ILE A 151 -5.52 -19.81 1.81
C ILE A 151 -5.62 -20.84 2.92
N LYS A 152 -4.60 -20.86 3.79
CA LYS A 152 -4.59 -21.73 4.98
C LYS A 152 -5.78 -21.38 5.87
N GLY A 153 -6.69 -22.33 6.07
CA GLY A 153 -7.98 -22.14 6.77
C GLY A 153 -9.21 -22.24 5.87
N ASN A 154 -9.01 -22.26 4.54
CA ASN A 154 -10.08 -22.37 3.54
C ASN A 154 -11.26 -21.39 3.75
N PRO A 155 -11.01 -20.10 3.95
CA PRO A 155 -12.08 -19.15 4.26
C PRO A 155 -12.97 -18.92 3.04
N THR A 156 -14.25 -18.65 3.28
CA THR A 156 -15.13 -18.08 2.27
C THR A 156 -14.62 -16.70 1.85
N VAL A 157 -14.68 -16.38 0.57
CA VAL A 157 -14.25 -15.08 0.04
C VAL A 157 -15.43 -14.34 -0.55
N ASN A 158 -15.77 -13.20 0.06
CA ASN A 158 -16.90 -12.36 -0.33
C ASN A 158 -16.41 -11.13 -1.10
N VAL A 159 -17.21 -10.64 -2.05
CA VAL A 159 -16.90 -9.43 -2.81
C VAL A 159 -17.90 -8.34 -2.46
N GLN A 160 -17.40 -7.18 -2.02
CA GLN A 160 -18.20 -6.01 -1.68
C GLN A 160 -17.72 -4.81 -2.47
N VAL A 161 -18.61 -4.17 -3.22
CA VAL A 161 -18.24 -2.99 -4.02
C VAL A 161 -18.27 -1.74 -3.14
N MET A 162 -17.18 -0.96 -3.16
CA MET A 162 -17.04 0.28 -2.39
C MET A 162 -16.70 1.44 -3.34
N PRO A 163 -17.68 1.95 -4.11
CA PRO A 163 -17.44 3.04 -5.03
C PRO A 163 -17.21 4.36 -4.27
N GLY A 164 -16.56 5.32 -4.93
CA GLY A 164 -16.39 6.68 -4.44
C GLY A 164 -15.04 7.28 -4.80
N ALA A 165 -15.07 8.52 -5.34
CA ALA A 165 -13.89 9.33 -5.63
C ALA A 165 -12.76 8.58 -6.38
N GLY A 166 -13.10 7.79 -7.41
CA GLY A 166 -12.10 7.04 -8.19
C GLY A 166 -11.35 5.95 -7.40
N GLY A 167 -11.94 5.45 -6.31
CA GLY A 167 -11.36 4.41 -5.46
C GLY A 167 -10.72 4.91 -4.18
N ILE A 168 -10.59 6.23 -3.98
CA ILE A 168 -10.02 6.84 -2.77
C ILE A 168 -10.80 6.42 -1.52
N ARG A 169 -12.12 6.30 -1.60
CA ARG A 169 -12.94 5.87 -0.45
C ARG A 169 -12.51 4.49 0.07
N ALA A 170 -12.29 3.54 -0.84
CA ALA A 170 -11.85 2.19 -0.47
C ALA A 170 -10.41 2.17 0.05
N ALA A 171 -9.55 3.03 -0.47
CA ALA A 171 -8.18 3.18 0.03
C ALA A 171 -8.13 3.78 1.44
N ASN A 172 -8.90 4.83 1.72
CA ASN A 172 -9.05 5.40 3.06
C ASN A 172 -9.58 4.34 4.05
N PHE A 173 -10.63 3.61 3.67
CA PHE A 173 -11.17 2.53 4.51
C PHE A 173 -10.12 1.46 4.80
N LEU A 174 -9.41 0.97 3.78
CA LEU A 174 -8.38 -0.05 3.95
C LEU A 174 -7.25 0.42 4.88
N ALA A 175 -6.82 1.67 4.72
CA ALA A 175 -5.73 2.22 5.52
C ALA A 175 -6.11 2.49 6.98
N GLN A 176 -7.35 2.94 7.21
CA GLN A 176 -7.75 3.52 8.51
C GLN A 176 -8.68 2.63 9.34
N GLN A 177 -9.54 1.82 8.70
CA GLN A 177 -10.67 1.17 9.37
C GLN A 177 -10.68 -0.35 9.23
N ALA A 178 -10.06 -0.88 8.18
CA ALA A 178 -10.10 -2.31 7.89
C ALA A 178 -9.34 -3.15 8.95
N PRO A 179 -9.86 -4.34 9.32
CA PRO A 179 -9.18 -5.27 10.22
C PRO A 179 -7.79 -5.70 9.71
N LYS A 180 -6.80 -5.67 10.59
CA LYS A 180 -5.40 -6.05 10.30
C LYS A 180 -5.11 -7.53 10.57
N ASP A 181 -6.10 -8.38 10.35
CA ASP A 181 -6.09 -9.81 10.68
C ASP A 181 -6.12 -10.73 9.45
N GLY A 182 -6.07 -10.14 8.24
CA GLY A 182 -6.11 -10.87 6.97
C GLY A 182 -7.52 -11.09 6.40
N THR A 183 -8.57 -10.62 7.08
CA THR A 183 -9.97 -10.78 6.62
C THR A 183 -10.47 -9.63 5.75
N ALA A 184 -9.67 -8.58 5.55
CA ALA A 184 -10.01 -7.44 4.70
C ALA A 184 -8.89 -7.18 3.68
N ILE A 185 -9.25 -7.27 2.39
CA ILE A 185 -8.37 -6.93 1.28
C ILE A 185 -9.13 -6.03 0.31
N THR A 186 -8.43 -5.15 -0.41
CA THR A 186 -9.04 -4.28 -1.42
C THR A 186 -8.34 -4.47 -2.75
N THR A 187 -9.12 -4.50 -3.83
CA THR A 187 -8.59 -4.38 -5.19
C THR A 187 -8.77 -2.96 -5.72
N PHE A 188 -7.75 -2.46 -6.41
CA PHE A 188 -7.70 -1.06 -6.85
C PHE A 188 -7.70 -0.88 -8.38
N ALA A 189 -7.98 0.35 -8.79
CA ALA A 189 -7.50 0.90 -10.04
C ALA A 189 -6.10 1.51 -9.84
N GLY A 190 -5.46 2.03 -10.89
CA GLY A 190 -4.23 2.82 -10.74
C GLY A 190 -4.42 4.13 -9.95
N GLY A 191 -5.64 4.69 -9.95
CA GLY A 191 -5.96 5.98 -9.34
C GLY A 191 -5.52 6.12 -7.88
N PRO A 192 -5.91 5.22 -6.97
CA PRO A 192 -5.49 5.30 -5.58
C PRO A 192 -3.97 5.24 -5.35
N ILE A 193 -3.20 4.60 -6.23
CA ILE A 193 -1.73 4.61 -6.12
C ILE A 193 -1.15 5.97 -6.53
N LEU A 194 -1.70 6.60 -7.57
CA LEU A 194 -1.17 7.83 -8.14
C LEU A 194 -1.71 9.10 -7.49
N GLU A 195 -2.93 9.11 -6.97
CA GLU A 195 -3.53 10.32 -6.42
C GLU A 195 -2.67 10.98 -5.33
N PRO A 196 -2.09 10.25 -4.35
CA PRO A 196 -1.22 10.88 -3.34
C PRO A 196 0.07 11.47 -3.93
N LEU A 197 0.52 11.00 -5.09
CA LEU A 197 1.76 11.43 -5.74
C LEU A 197 1.54 12.62 -6.67
N ILE A 198 0.62 12.45 -7.61
CA ILE A 198 0.41 13.39 -8.72
C ILE A 198 -0.99 14.00 -8.76
N GLY A 199 -1.90 13.53 -7.91
CA GLY A 199 -3.26 14.02 -7.83
C GLY A 199 -3.38 15.42 -7.22
N SER A 200 -4.63 15.91 -7.22
CA SER A 200 -5.02 17.20 -6.64
C SER A 200 -5.87 17.02 -5.38
N ARG A 201 -6.42 15.83 -5.14
CA ARG A 201 -7.27 15.55 -3.98
C ARG A 201 -6.42 15.18 -2.77
N LYS A 202 -6.81 15.68 -1.60
CA LYS A 202 -6.21 15.27 -0.33
C LYS A 202 -6.60 13.83 -0.03
N THR A 203 -5.61 12.98 0.21
CA THR A 203 -5.77 11.58 0.61
C THR A 203 -5.39 11.39 2.07
N GLU A 204 -6.00 10.40 2.73
CA GLU A 204 -5.73 10.06 4.14
C GLU A 204 -4.97 8.72 4.26
N TYR A 205 -4.28 8.33 3.19
CA TYR A 205 -3.52 7.08 3.11
C TYR A 205 -2.23 7.32 2.33
N ASP A 206 -1.26 6.45 2.60
CA ASP A 206 -0.02 6.31 1.86
C ASP A 206 0.00 4.90 1.25
N SER A 207 -0.08 4.81 -0.08
CA SER A 207 -0.09 3.53 -0.78
C SER A 207 1.21 2.74 -0.61
N SER A 208 2.32 3.40 -0.27
CA SER A 208 3.59 2.72 0.06
C SER A 208 3.54 1.94 1.36
N GLN A 209 2.62 2.30 2.27
CA GLN A 209 2.45 1.65 3.57
C GLN A 209 1.44 0.50 3.54
N LEU A 210 0.62 0.41 2.49
CA LEU A 210 -0.30 -0.72 2.30
C LEU A 210 0.50 -2.02 2.14
N THR A 211 -0.10 -3.13 2.56
CA THR A 211 0.50 -4.46 2.37
C THR A 211 0.06 -5.03 1.04
N TRP A 212 0.87 -4.90 0.00
CA TRP A 212 0.54 -5.40 -1.34
C TRP A 212 0.58 -6.93 -1.39
N ILE A 213 -0.49 -7.54 -1.91
CA ILE A 213 -0.68 -8.99 -2.00
C ILE A 213 -0.26 -9.51 -3.37
N GLY A 214 -0.51 -8.73 -4.42
CA GLY A 214 -0.17 -9.06 -5.80
C GLY A 214 -1.04 -8.30 -6.79
N ALA A 215 -0.81 -8.49 -8.08
CA ALA A 215 -1.65 -7.99 -9.15
C ALA A 215 -2.05 -9.13 -10.08
N VAL A 216 -3.29 -9.12 -10.57
CA VAL A 216 -3.82 -10.21 -11.41
C VAL A 216 -3.27 -10.14 -12.83
N THR A 217 -3.00 -8.93 -13.29
CA THR A 217 -2.52 -8.70 -14.65
C THR A 217 -1.54 -7.54 -14.69
N LYS A 218 -0.80 -7.47 -15.78
CA LYS A 218 0.00 -6.33 -16.18
C LYS A 218 -0.26 -6.12 -17.66
N ASP A 219 -0.25 -4.88 -18.09
CA ASP A 219 -0.47 -4.56 -19.49
C ASP A 219 0.80 -3.99 -20.13
N VAL A 220 0.94 -4.22 -21.43
CA VAL A 220 2.01 -3.66 -22.23
C VAL A 220 1.40 -2.60 -23.12
N GLY A 221 1.75 -1.34 -22.85
CA GLY A 221 1.39 -0.24 -23.74
C GLY A 221 2.28 -0.27 -24.98
N LEU A 222 1.69 -0.23 -26.17
CA LEU A 222 2.43 -0.20 -27.43
C LEU A 222 2.26 1.16 -28.10
N CYS A 223 3.36 1.72 -28.63
CA CYS A 223 3.27 2.73 -29.68
C CYS A 223 3.33 2.03 -31.04
N VAL A 224 2.33 2.30 -31.87
CA VAL A 224 2.13 1.59 -33.15
C VAL A 224 1.93 2.60 -34.28
N ALA A 225 2.38 2.22 -35.46
CA ALA A 225 2.06 2.88 -36.72
C ALA A 225 1.20 1.99 -37.60
N TRP A 226 0.37 2.58 -38.45
CA TRP A 226 -0.34 1.83 -39.47
C TRP A 226 0.63 1.24 -40.49
N GLY A 227 0.38 0.00 -40.93
CA GLY A 227 1.28 -0.80 -41.75
C GLY A 227 1.65 -0.16 -43.08
N ALA A 228 0.70 0.57 -43.68
CA ALA A 228 0.89 1.29 -44.95
C ALA A 228 1.76 2.56 -44.83
N THR A 229 2.10 2.99 -43.62
CA THR A 229 2.92 4.19 -43.39
C THR A 229 4.41 3.88 -43.50
N PRO A 230 5.27 4.90 -43.71
CA PRO A 230 6.73 4.71 -43.74
C PRO A 230 7.36 4.48 -42.35
N PHE A 231 6.58 4.44 -41.27
CA PHE A 231 7.09 4.28 -39.90
C PHE A 231 7.15 2.79 -39.54
N LYS A 232 8.35 2.22 -39.56
CA LYS A 232 8.59 0.80 -39.26
C LYS A 232 9.25 0.60 -37.90
N THR A 233 9.99 1.60 -37.44
CA THR A 233 10.71 1.61 -36.18
C THR A 233 10.53 2.95 -35.46
N ILE A 234 10.83 3.01 -34.16
CA ILE A 234 10.82 4.29 -33.43
C ILE A 234 11.82 5.31 -33.99
N LYS A 235 12.91 4.86 -34.64
CA LYS A 235 13.89 5.74 -35.30
C LYS A 235 13.27 6.53 -36.46
N ASP A 236 12.28 5.96 -37.14
CA ASP A 236 11.54 6.68 -38.18
C ASP A 236 10.77 7.86 -37.58
N ALA A 237 10.18 7.67 -36.39
CA ALA A 237 9.47 8.74 -35.67
C ALA A 237 10.43 9.76 -35.01
N GLN A 238 11.70 9.43 -34.79
CA GLN A 238 12.73 10.39 -34.38
C GLN A 238 13.23 11.25 -35.55
N SER A 239 13.30 10.67 -36.75
CA SER A 239 13.78 11.37 -37.95
C SER A 239 12.69 12.19 -38.64
N LYS A 240 11.46 11.66 -38.73
CA LYS A 240 10.33 12.22 -39.48
C LYS A 240 9.15 12.49 -38.56
N GLN A 241 8.37 13.52 -38.89
CA GLN A 241 7.15 13.83 -38.16
C GLN A 241 6.07 12.78 -38.42
N MET A 242 5.52 12.20 -37.36
CA MET A 242 4.46 11.18 -37.42
C MET A 242 3.18 11.71 -36.79
N VAL A 243 2.06 11.66 -37.51
CA VAL A 243 0.75 12.10 -37.01
C VAL A 243 0.15 11.00 -36.13
N VAL A 244 -0.19 11.32 -34.88
CA VAL A 244 -0.76 10.34 -33.93
C VAL A 244 -2.10 10.83 -33.36
N GLY A 245 -3.05 9.92 -33.17
CA GLY A 245 -4.37 10.23 -32.62
C GLY A 245 -4.42 10.18 -31.10
N GLY A 246 -5.17 11.12 -30.51
CA GLY A 246 -5.38 11.27 -29.06
C GLY A 246 -6.81 11.66 -28.69
N THR A 247 -7.20 11.39 -27.46
CA THR A 247 -8.57 11.59 -26.96
C THR A 247 -8.76 12.87 -26.15
N GLY A 248 -7.68 13.53 -25.73
CA GLY A 248 -7.75 14.77 -24.95
C GLY A 248 -6.68 14.89 -23.89
N ALA A 249 -6.53 16.12 -23.37
CA ALA A 249 -5.61 16.45 -22.29
C ALA A 249 -5.79 15.52 -21.08
N GLY A 250 -4.66 15.13 -20.48
CA GLY A 250 -4.62 14.20 -19.35
C GLY A 250 -4.91 12.72 -19.68
N SER A 251 -5.21 12.38 -20.95
CA SER A 251 -5.31 10.99 -21.38
C SER A 251 -3.93 10.43 -21.78
N ASP A 252 -3.71 9.13 -21.54
CA ASP A 252 -2.46 8.47 -21.91
C ASP A 252 -2.14 8.59 -23.41
N THR A 253 -3.16 8.63 -24.27
CA THR A 253 -2.98 8.77 -25.73
C THR A 253 -2.40 10.12 -26.14
N ASP A 254 -2.53 11.14 -25.30
CA ASP A 254 -2.06 12.51 -25.56
C ASP A 254 -0.78 12.78 -24.79
N THR A 255 -0.72 12.36 -23.53
CA THR A 255 0.43 12.57 -22.65
C THR A 255 1.67 11.82 -23.14
N TRP A 256 1.54 10.57 -23.60
CA TRP A 256 2.70 9.77 -24.01
C TRP A 256 3.42 10.28 -25.26
N PRO A 257 2.75 10.69 -26.34
CA PRO A 257 3.41 11.34 -27.47
C PRO A 257 4.23 12.57 -27.06
N VAL A 258 3.72 13.40 -26.15
CA VAL A 258 4.43 14.58 -25.63
C VAL A 258 5.65 14.16 -24.80
N ILE A 259 5.50 13.20 -23.89
CA ILE A 259 6.60 12.64 -23.10
C ILE A 259 7.69 12.08 -24.03
N LEU A 260 7.33 11.26 -25.01
CA LEU A 260 8.31 10.63 -25.89
C LEU A 260 9.05 11.65 -26.76
N ASN A 261 8.37 12.71 -27.20
CA ASN A 261 9.03 13.82 -27.91
C ASN A 261 10.11 14.48 -27.04
N GLU A 262 9.85 14.66 -25.75
CA GLU A 262 10.81 15.27 -24.82
C GLU A 262 11.92 14.30 -24.41
N LEU A 263 11.59 13.04 -24.09
CA LEU A 263 12.54 12.08 -23.54
C LEU A 263 13.49 11.49 -24.58
N ILE A 264 12.95 11.14 -25.75
CA ILE A 264 13.68 10.35 -26.75
C ILE A 264 13.69 11.02 -28.13
N GLY A 265 13.23 12.27 -28.23
CA GLY A 265 13.33 13.08 -29.46
C GLY A 265 12.45 12.58 -30.60
N THR A 266 11.35 11.88 -30.31
CA THR A 266 10.34 11.61 -31.34
C THR A 266 9.73 12.92 -31.85
N LYS A 267 9.15 12.86 -33.04
CA LYS A 267 8.48 13.97 -33.71
C LYS A 267 7.01 13.63 -33.90
N PHE A 268 6.33 13.22 -32.84
CA PHE A 268 4.90 12.98 -32.89
C PHE A 268 4.14 14.31 -33.00
N LYS A 269 3.29 14.42 -34.01
CA LYS A 269 2.29 15.47 -34.15
C LYS A 269 0.95 14.92 -33.66
N LEU A 270 0.56 15.33 -32.45
CA LEU A 270 -0.67 14.88 -31.80
C LEU A 270 -1.90 15.55 -32.43
N VAL A 271 -2.87 14.74 -32.84
CA VAL A 271 -4.24 15.14 -33.22
C VAL A 271 -5.16 14.69 -32.10
N THR A 272 -5.62 15.65 -31.30
CA THR A 272 -6.45 15.42 -30.11
C THR A 272 -7.94 15.66 -30.39
N GLY A 273 -8.82 15.24 -29.47
CA GLY A 273 -10.27 15.50 -29.51
C GLY A 273 -11.13 14.36 -30.05
N TYR A 274 -10.53 13.19 -30.31
CA TYR A 274 -11.32 11.98 -30.58
C TYR A 274 -12.13 11.60 -29.34
N GLN A 275 -13.42 11.27 -29.52
CA GLN A 275 -14.35 11.03 -28.40
C GLN A 275 -14.01 9.78 -27.57
N GLY A 276 -13.13 8.93 -28.08
CA GLY A 276 -12.69 7.73 -27.39
C GLY A 276 -11.57 7.00 -28.12
N THR A 277 -11.09 5.95 -27.45
CA THR A 277 -9.99 5.13 -27.95
C THR A 277 -10.35 4.43 -29.26
N GLN A 278 -11.62 4.05 -29.49
CA GLN A 278 -12.05 3.39 -30.72
C GLN A 278 -12.05 4.34 -31.92
N GLU A 279 -12.37 5.60 -31.71
CA GLU A 279 -12.34 6.64 -32.74
C GLU A 279 -10.90 6.88 -33.21
N THR A 280 -9.91 6.84 -32.32
CA THR A 280 -8.48 6.90 -32.72
C THR A 280 -8.06 5.69 -33.57
N VAL A 281 -8.64 4.51 -33.32
CA VAL A 281 -8.38 3.28 -34.08
C VAL A 281 -8.98 3.42 -35.49
N ILE A 282 -10.22 3.89 -35.60
CA ILE A 282 -10.90 4.14 -36.89
C ILE A 282 -10.16 5.21 -37.69
N ALA A 283 -9.73 6.30 -37.05
CA ALA A 283 -8.95 7.36 -37.69
C ALA A 283 -7.63 6.83 -38.27
N MET A 284 -6.98 5.90 -37.56
CA MET A 284 -5.78 5.24 -38.05
C MET A 284 -6.07 4.31 -39.24
N GLU A 285 -7.16 3.52 -39.19
CA GLU A 285 -7.60 2.67 -40.32
C GLU A 285 -7.91 3.50 -41.57
N ARG A 286 -8.49 4.70 -41.40
CA ARG A 286 -8.82 5.65 -42.47
C ARG A 286 -7.64 6.48 -42.96
N GLY A 287 -6.50 6.42 -42.28
CA GLY A 287 -5.31 7.21 -42.61
C GLY A 287 -5.39 8.69 -42.21
N GLU A 288 -6.37 9.08 -41.39
CA GLU A 288 -6.44 10.43 -40.79
C GLU A 288 -5.28 10.65 -39.80
N THR A 289 -4.89 9.57 -39.11
CA THR A 289 -3.67 9.50 -38.29
C THR A 289 -2.80 8.34 -38.76
N GLN A 290 -1.51 8.44 -38.51
CA GLN A 290 -0.52 7.43 -38.94
C GLN A 290 -0.23 6.40 -37.84
N GLY A 291 -0.68 6.65 -36.61
CA GLY A 291 -0.44 5.78 -35.47
C GLY A 291 -1.03 6.31 -34.17
N ARG A 292 -0.68 5.64 -33.07
CA ARG A 292 -0.99 6.07 -31.70
C ARG A 292 -0.05 5.42 -30.70
N CYS A 293 0.02 5.99 -29.50
CA CYS A 293 0.65 5.38 -28.35
C CYS A 293 -0.36 4.73 -27.41
N THR A 294 0.19 4.02 -26.41
CA THR A 294 -0.55 3.39 -25.30
C THR A 294 -1.65 2.43 -25.75
N PHE A 295 -1.43 1.75 -26.88
CA PHE A 295 -2.32 0.67 -27.29
C PHE A 295 -2.02 -0.56 -26.42
N SER A 296 -2.97 -0.90 -25.55
CA SER A 296 -2.95 -2.12 -24.76
C SER A 296 -2.75 -3.35 -25.65
N TYR A 297 -1.67 -4.11 -25.42
CA TYR A 297 -1.40 -5.33 -26.18
C TYR A 297 -2.51 -6.37 -26.00
N SER A 298 -2.99 -6.52 -24.76
CA SER A 298 -4.05 -7.46 -24.41
C SER A 298 -5.37 -7.13 -25.14
N ALA A 299 -5.72 -5.84 -25.20
CA ALA A 299 -6.89 -5.35 -25.93
C ALA A 299 -6.73 -5.55 -27.45
N LEU A 300 -5.53 -5.28 -27.98
CA LEU A 300 -5.24 -5.45 -29.41
C LEU A 300 -5.41 -6.92 -29.85
N ARG A 301 -4.85 -7.86 -29.07
CA ARG A 301 -4.96 -9.30 -29.34
C ARG A 301 -6.41 -9.79 -29.33
N THR A 302 -7.27 -9.17 -28.53
CA THR A 302 -8.67 -9.54 -28.39
C THR A 302 -9.55 -8.91 -29.47
N ALA A 303 -9.39 -7.60 -29.70
CA ALA A 303 -10.28 -6.83 -30.56
C ALA A 303 -9.88 -6.84 -32.04
N LYS A 304 -8.58 -6.95 -32.34
CA LYS A 304 -8.01 -6.88 -33.70
C LYS A 304 -6.87 -7.90 -33.88
N PRO A 305 -7.05 -9.20 -33.59
CA PRO A 305 -6.00 -10.21 -33.75
C PRO A 305 -5.40 -10.25 -35.17
N GLU A 306 -6.20 -9.93 -36.18
CA GLU A 306 -5.78 -9.85 -37.59
C GLU A 306 -4.77 -8.73 -37.86
N TRP A 307 -4.73 -7.66 -37.04
CA TRP A 307 -3.73 -6.62 -37.22
C TRP A 307 -2.32 -7.11 -36.92
N LEU A 308 -2.19 -7.96 -35.90
CA LEU A 308 -0.93 -8.60 -35.52
C LEU A 308 -0.55 -9.69 -36.53
N ARG A 309 -1.49 -10.60 -36.83
CA ARG A 309 -1.27 -11.72 -37.75
C ARG A 309 -0.92 -11.27 -39.17
N ASP A 310 -1.69 -10.31 -39.70
CA ASP A 310 -1.55 -9.87 -41.09
C ASP A 310 -0.60 -8.66 -41.22
N LYS A 311 0.09 -8.29 -40.13
CA LYS A 311 1.04 -7.17 -40.06
C LYS A 311 0.45 -5.84 -40.55
N LYS A 312 -0.82 -5.57 -40.20
CA LYS A 312 -1.49 -4.29 -40.52
C LYS A 312 -0.97 -3.11 -39.71
N ILE A 313 -0.16 -3.36 -38.69
CA ILE A 313 0.53 -2.34 -37.89
C ILE A 313 2.02 -2.66 -37.77
N ASN A 314 2.83 -1.62 -37.57
CA ASN A 314 4.22 -1.75 -37.14
C ASN A 314 4.29 -1.34 -35.66
N ILE A 315 4.85 -2.21 -34.81
CA ILE A 315 5.03 -1.92 -33.39
C ILE A 315 6.38 -1.22 -33.22
N LEU A 316 6.34 0.04 -32.78
CA LEU A 316 7.51 0.91 -32.75
C LEU A 316 8.26 0.86 -31.41
N LEU A 317 7.51 0.78 -30.31
CA LEU A 317 8.03 0.92 -28.95
C LEU A 317 7.12 0.23 -27.92
N GLN A 318 7.75 -0.40 -26.91
CA GLN A 318 7.06 -0.95 -25.74
C GLN A 318 7.14 0.02 -24.56
N LEU A 319 5.99 0.33 -23.97
CA LEU A 319 5.78 1.12 -22.76
C LEU A 319 5.42 0.16 -21.61
N ALA A 320 6.44 -0.54 -21.11
CA ALA A 320 6.33 -1.51 -20.03
C ALA A 320 7.63 -1.54 -19.22
N LEU A 321 7.62 -2.18 -18.06
CA LEU A 321 8.83 -2.34 -17.23
C LEU A 321 9.84 -3.33 -17.82
N GLU A 322 9.36 -4.29 -18.60
CA GLU A 322 10.13 -5.37 -19.19
C GLU A 322 9.66 -5.60 -20.62
N LYS A 323 10.54 -6.12 -21.47
CA LYS A 323 10.16 -6.52 -22.83
C LYS A 323 9.17 -7.68 -22.79
N HIS A 324 8.12 -7.58 -23.61
CA HIS A 324 7.19 -8.67 -23.81
C HIS A 324 7.82 -9.76 -24.70
N ALA A 325 7.54 -11.03 -24.38
CA ALA A 325 8.11 -12.19 -25.07
C ALA A 325 7.74 -12.24 -26.57
N ASP A 326 6.57 -11.73 -26.93
CA ASP A 326 6.11 -11.67 -28.33
C ASP A 326 6.85 -10.62 -29.18
N PHE A 327 7.56 -9.68 -28.54
CA PHE A 327 8.22 -8.54 -29.20
C PHE A 327 9.67 -8.32 -28.70
N PRO A 328 10.56 -9.33 -28.77
CA PRO A 328 11.92 -9.21 -28.24
C PRO A 328 12.74 -8.13 -28.96
N ASP A 329 12.47 -7.93 -30.26
CA ASP A 329 13.18 -7.02 -31.15
C ASP A 329 12.65 -5.58 -31.10
N VAL A 330 11.46 -5.36 -30.56
CA VAL A 330 10.90 -4.02 -30.39
C VAL A 330 11.55 -3.38 -29.16
N PRO A 331 12.10 -2.16 -29.26
CA PRO A 331 12.75 -1.51 -28.12
C PRO A 331 11.78 -1.30 -26.96
N LEU A 332 12.31 -1.39 -25.74
CA LEU A 332 11.64 -0.92 -24.54
C LEU A 332 11.93 0.58 -24.37
N VAL A 333 10.99 1.35 -23.85
CA VAL A 333 11.23 2.79 -23.61
C VAL A 333 12.43 3.05 -22.67
N TYR A 334 12.70 2.15 -21.74
CA TYR A 334 13.88 2.20 -20.86
C TYR A 334 15.21 2.01 -21.60
N ASP A 335 15.21 1.38 -22.78
CA ASP A 335 16.41 1.21 -23.62
C ASP A 335 16.83 2.53 -24.27
N LEU A 336 15.91 3.50 -24.36
CA LEU A 336 16.10 4.74 -25.10
C LEU A 336 16.32 5.96 -24.20
N VAL A 337 16.27 5.80 -22.88
CA VAL A 337 16.54 6.87 -21.91
C VAL A 337 17.79 6.58 -21.08
N SER A 338 18.62 7.62 -20.92
CA SER A 338 19.88 7.53 -20.18
C SER A 338 19.87 8.30 -18.85
N LYS A 339 19.05 9.35 -18.72
CA LYS A 339 19.00 10.18 -17.50
C LYS A 339 18.23 9.48 -16.39
N PRO A 340 18.74 9.46 -15.14
CA PRO A 340 18.02 8.90 -14.00
C PRO A 340 16.63 9.50 -13.80
N GLU A 341 16.48 10.80 -14.02
CA GLU A 341 15.22 11.53 -13.86
C GLU A 341 14.18 11.11 -14.92
N ASP A 342 14.63 10.80 -16.14
CA ASP A 342 13.76 10.29 -17.20
C ASP A 342 13.30 8.86 -16.87
N ARG A 343 14.17 8.02 -16.31
CA ARG A 343 13.81 6.68 -15.82
C ARG A 343 12.78 6.74 -14.69
N GLN A 344 12.96 7.65 -13.73
CA GLN A 344 12.00 7.86 -12.64
C GLN A 344 10.65 8.37 -13.16
N LEU A 345 10.67 9.22 -14.19
CA LEU A 345 9.45 9.66 -14.84
C LEU A 345 8.71 8.49 -15.49
N LEU A 346 9.43 7.63 -16.22
CA LEU A 346 8.85 6.43 -16.83
C LEU A 346 8.31 5.47 -15.76
N ASP A 347 9.03 5.27 -14.66
CA ASP A 347 8.55 4.44 -13.54
C ASP A 347 7.19 4.95 -13.05
N LEU A 348 7.03 6.26 -12.87
CA LEU A 348 5.77 6.87 -12.44
C LEU A 348 4.63 6.70 -13.45
N MET A 349 4.93 6.82 -14.75
CA MET A 349 3.93 6.72 -15.81
C MET A 349 3.53 5.27 -16.15
N ILE A 350 4.46 4.31 -16.05
CA ILE A 350 4.26 2.90 -16.43
C ILE A 350 3.85 2.07 -15.21
N GLY A 351 4.26 2.47 -14.01
CA GLY A 351 4.12 1.69 -12.79
C GLY A 351 2.71 1.16 -12.57
N THR A 352 1.68 1.96 -12.79
CA THR A 352 0.28 1.51 -12.62
C THR A 352 -0.17 0.45 -13.62
N SER A 353 0.35 0.48 -14.85
CA SER A 353 0.05 -0.53 -15.88
C SER A 353 0.77 -1.84 -15.61
N ALA A 354 1.94 -1.79 -14.98
CA ALA A 354 2.73 -2.96 -14.62
C ALA A 354 2.21 -3.74 -13.39
N MET A 355 1.29 -3.14 -12.64
CA MET A 355 0.60 -3.73 -11.48
C MET A 355 -0.91 -3.47 -11.61
N ALA A 356 -1.48 -3.83 -12.76
CA ALA A 356 -2.89 -3.62 -13.06
C ALA A 356 -3.79 -4.55 -12.22
N ARG A 357 -4.89 -3.99 -11.70
CA ARG A 357 -5.81 -4.69 -10.78
C ARG A 357 -5.07 -5.26 -9.55
N PRO A 358 -4.34 -4.42 -8.79
CA PRO A 358 -3.59 -4.90 -7.64
C PRO A 358 -4.50 -5.09 -6.44
N PHE A 359 -4.13 -6.04 -5.59
CA PHE A 359 -4.75 -6.36 -4.31
C PHE A 359 -3.83 -5.92 -3.18
N ALA A 360 -4.39 -5.26 -2.17
CA ALA A 360 -3.67 -4.93 -0.95
C ALA A 360 -4.49 -5.21 0.31
N ALA A 361 -3.78 -5.45 1.40
CA ALA A 361 -4.30 -5.50 2.75
C ALA A 361 -3.89 -4.23 3.52
N PRO A 362 -4.45 -4.00 4.72
CA PRO A 362 -4.15 -2.82 5.54
C PRO A 362 -2.65 -2.66 5.85
N PRO A 363 -2.22 -1.43 6.18
CA PRO A 363 -0.87 -1.18 6.64
C PRO A 363 -0.62 -1.83 7.99
N GLY A 364 0.57 -2.43 8.17
CA GLY A 364 0.95 -3.10 9.41
C GLY A 364 0.29 -4.46 9.63
N LEU A 365 -0.10 -5.15 8.55
CA LEU A 365 -0.55 -6.54 8.62
C LEU A 365 0.59 -7.42 9.18
N PRO A 366 0.32 -8.37 10.12
CA PRO A 366 1.36 -9.27 10.62
C PRO A 366 2.04 -10.04 9.48
N ALA A 367 3.37 -10.06 9.49
CA ALA A 367 4.16 -10.66 8.39
C ALA A 367 3.77 -12.11 8.05
N PRO A 368 3.44 -12.99 9.02
CA PRO A 368 2.97 -14.35 8.71
C PRO A 368 1.64 -14.38 7.96
N ILE A 369 0.69 -13.51 8.32
CA ILE A 369 -0.60 -13.37 7.63
C ILE A 369 -0.40 -12.78 6.22
N ALA A 370 0.45 -11.76 6.08
CA ALA A 370 0.80 -11.20 4.79
C ALA A 370 1.39 -12.27 3.85
N ALA A 371 2.30 -13.09 4.36
CA ALA A 371 2.90 -14.19 3.62
C ALA A 371 1.87 -15.26 3.24
N THR A 372 0.90 -15.57 4.11
CA THR A 372 -0.21 -16.47 3.77
C THR A 372 -1.08 -15.90 2.64
N LEU A 373 -1.45 -14.62 2.70
CA LEU A 373 -2.23 -13.97 1.64
C LEU A 373 -1.48 -13.96 0.31
N ARG A 374 -0.19 -13.61 0.30
CA ARG A 374 0.64 -13.59 -0.92
C ARG A 374 0.79 -14.97 -1.54
N ARG A 375 1.16 -15.98 -0.75
CA ARG A 375 1.27 -17.37 -1.25
C ARG A 375 -0.06 -17.89 -1.80
N GLY A 376 -1.16 -17.62 -1.09
CA GLY A 376 -2.48 -18.03 -1.54
C GLY A 376 -2.88 -17.32 -2.83
N PHE A 377 -2.61 -16.02 -2.94
CA PHE A 377 -2.83 -15.27 -4.18
C PHE A 377 -2.00 -15.84 -5.34
N ASP A 378 -0.70 -16.05 -5.16
CA ASP A 378 0.20 -16.60 -6.19
C ASP A 378 -0.24 -18.00 -6.65
N ALA A 379 -0.69 -18.85 -5.72
CA ALA A 379 -1.25 -20.16 -6.04
C ALA A 379 -2.58 -20.04 -6.81
N THR A 380 -3.42 -19.09 -6.42
CA THR A 380 -4.71 -18.81 -7.10
C THR A 380 -4.50 -18.36 -8.54
N MET A 381 -3.46 -17.57 -8.83
CA MET A 381 -3.14 -17.13 -10.19
C MET A 381 -2.69 -18.27 -11.11
N LYS A 382 -2.26 -19.40 -10.54
CA LYS A 382 -1.85 -20.61 -11.25
C LYS A 382 -2.95 -21.66 -11.34
N ASP A 383 -4.11 -21.42 -10.72
CA ASP A 383 -5.24 -22.36 -10.68
C ASP A 383 -5.85 -22.51 -12.07
N PRO A 384 -5.86 -23.72 -12.68
CA PRO A 384 -6.45 -23.93 -14.00
C PRO A 384 -7.93 -23.56 -14.07
N ALA A 385 -8.68 -23.70 -12.96
CA ALA A 385 -10.09 -23.31 -12.91
C ALA A 385 -10.25 -21.79 -12.97
N LEU A 386 -9.36 -21.04 -12.31
CA LEU A 386 -9.32 -19.58 -12.42
C LEU A 386 -9.01 -19.15 -13.85
N ILE A 387 -7.99 -19.76 -14.47
CA ILE A 387 -7.58 -19.44 -15.84
C ILE A 387 -8.73 -19.70 -16.83
N ALA A 388 -9.45 -20.81 -16.65
CA ALA A 388 -10.63 -21.13 -17.46
C ALA A 388 -11.76 -20.12 -17.28
N ASP A 389 -12.03 -19.69 -16.05
CA ASP A 389 -13.07 -18.70 -15.75
C ASP A 389 -12.70 -17.29 -16.23
N ALA A 390 -11.43 -16.90 -16.11
CA ALA A 390 -10.91 -15.66 -16.66
C ALA A 390 -11.09 -15.61 -18.18
N LYS A 391 -10.81 -16.72 -18.87
CA LYS A 391 -10.99 -16.84 -20.33
C LYS A 391 -12.45 -16.62 -20.77
N LYS A 392 -13.44 -17.11 -19.99
CA LYS A 392 -14.88 -16.92 -20.29
C LYS A 392 -15.29 -15.45 -20.28
N ILE A 393 -14.62 -14.61 -19.50
CA ILE A 393 -14.88 -13.17 -19.42
C ILE A 393 -13.85 -12.35 -20.20
N HIS A 394 -13.03 -12.99 -21.04
CA HIS A 394 -11.94 -12.36 -21.78
C HIS A 394 -10.95 -11.58 -20.89
N ALA A 395 -10.79 -12.03 -19.64
CA ALA A 395 -9.81 -11.49 -18.70
C ALA A 395 -8.45 -12.16 -18.91
N GLU A 396 -7.40 -11.36 -18.88
CA GLU A 396 -6.03 -11.84 -18.97
C GLU A 396 -5.45 -12.01 -17.57
N VAL A 397 -4.66 -13.08 -17.39
CA VAL A 397 -4.00 -13.39 -16.12
C VAL A 397 -2.50 -13.40 -16.37
N LEU A 398 -1.85 -12.29 -16.03
CA LEU A 398 -0.40 -12.07 -16.14
C LEU A 398 0.09 -11.51 -14.81
N PRO A 399 0.20 -12.35 -13.78
CA PRO A 399 0.31 -11.88 -12.42
C PRO A 399 1.66 -11.24 -12.11
N THR A 400 1.65 -10.27 -11.20
CA THR A 400 2.85 -9.71 -10.55
C THR A 400 2.78 -10.05 -9.06
N SER A 401 3.88 -10.55 -8.48
CA SER A 401 3.95 -10.97 -7.08
C SER A 401 3.68 -9.80 -6.12
N GLY A 402 3.18 -10.10 -4.91
CA GLY A 402 2.96 -9.07 -3.88
C GLY A 402 4.23 -8.30 -3.51
N GLU A 403 5.36 -9.00 -3.42
CA GLU A 403 6.68 -8.41 -3.19
C GLU A 403 7.07 -7.43 -4.29
N ASP A 404 6.86 -7.79 -5.55
CA ASP A 404 7.24 -6.94 -6.66
C ASP A 404 6.30 -5.74 -6.79
N VAL A 405 4.99 -5.91 -6.56
CA VAL A 405 4.05 -4.78 -6.43
C VAL A 405 4.49 -3.85 -5.30
N GLN A 406 4.86 -4.38 -4.13
CA GLN A 406 5.34 -3.56 -3.01
C GLN A 406 6.60 -2.75 -3.38
N LYS A 407 7.57 -3.38 -4.04
CA LYS A 407 8.80 -2.71 -4.51
C LYS A 407 8.50 -1.63 -5.54
N LEU A 408 7.59 -1.91 -6.47
CA LEU A 408 7.18 -0.94 -7.49
C LEU A 408 6.54 0.27 -6.83
N VAL A 409 5.56 0.07 -5.94
CA VAL A 409 4.91 1.18 -5.23
C VAL A 409 5.92 1.97 -4.38
N ALA A 410 6.82 1.30 -3.66
CA ALA A 410 7.88 1.99 -2.91
C ALA A 410 8.76 2.85 -3.84
N ARG A 411 9.11 2.35 -5.03
CA ARG A 411 9.86 3.11 -6.03
C ARG A 411 9.08 4.34 -6.52
N LEU A 412 7.78 4.18 -6.80
CA LEU A 412 6.92 5.29 -7.20
C LEU A 412 6.90 6.39 -6.14
N TYR A 413 6.79 6.02 -4.86
CA TYR A 413 6.75 6.95 -3.74
C TYR A 413 8.11 7.55 -3.39
N ALA A 414 9.20 6.96 -3.86
CA ALA A 414 10.54 7.54 -3.79
C ALA A 414 10.84 8.55 -4.91
N THR A 415 9.89 8.80 -5.83
CA THR A 415 10.09 9.74 -6.96
C THR A 415 10.35 11.16 -6.45
N PRO A 416 11.45 11.83 -6.86
CA PRO A 416 11.75 13.19 -6.43
C PRO A 416 10.64 14.19 -6.80
N LYS A 417 10.36 15.16 -5.91
CA LYS A 417 9.35 16.21 -6.13
C LYS A 417 9.49 16.94 -7.48
N PRO A 418 10.71 17.25 -7.99
CA PRO A 418 10.86 17.86 -9.32
C PRO A 418 10.36 16.97 -10.46
N VAL A 419 10.56 15.64 -10.37
CA VAL A 419 10.09 14.67 -11.37
C VAL A 419 8.56 14.57 -11.31
N VAL A 420 7.99 14.51 -10.11
CA VAL A 420 6.53 14.57 -9.90
C VAL A 420 5.93 15.85 -10.53
N ALA A 421 6.57 17.01 -10.32
CA ALA A 421 6.12 18.27 -10.91
C ALA A 421 6.20 18.26 -12.44
N ARG A 422 7.24 17.65 -13.02
CA ARG A 422 7.38 17.46 -14.47
C ARG A 422 6.26 16.58 -15.03
N VAL A 423 5.91 15.48 -14.36
CA VAL A 423 4.76 14.64 -14.75
C VAL A 423 3.44 15.41 -14.68
N LYS A 424 3.20 16.19 -13.61
CA LYS A 424 2.00 17.04 -13.52
C LYS A 424 1.88 18.02 -14.68
N LYS A 425 3.00 18.57 -15.16
CA LYS A 425 3.01 19.46 -16.33
C LYS A 425 2.56 18.74 -17.60
N PHE A 426 2.98 17.50 -17.82
CA PHE A 426 2.53 16.70 -18.97
C PHE A 426 1.05 16.33 -18.90
N LEU A 427 0.51 16.13 -17.71
CA LEU A 427 -0.91 15.79 -17.51
C LEU A 427 -1.85 17.01 -17.61
N ALA A 428 -1.32 18.23 -17.44
CA ALA A 428 -2.07 19.47 -17.53
C ALA A 428 -2.18 20.04 -18.95
N ASN A 429 -1.34 19.54 -19.86
CA ASN A 429 -1.36 19.86 -21.30
C ASN A 429 -2.19 18.81 -22.05
#